data_AF-A0A482IUD2-F1
#
_entry.id   AF-A0A482IUD2-F1
#
_cell.length_a   1.000
_cell.length_b   1.000
_cell.length_c   1.000
_cell.angle_alpha   90.00
_cell.angle_beta   90.00
_cell.angle_gamma   90.00
#
_symmetry.space_group_name_H-M   'P 1'
#
loop_
_entity.id
_entity.type
_entity.pdbx_description
1 polymer ?
#
loop_
_entity_poly.entity_id
_entity_poly.type
_entity_poly.pdbx_seq_one_letter_code
_entity_poly.pdbx_strand_id
1 'polypeptide(L)'
;MTSRSDADRFGFRSEEIYAFLETHGLKLTGQQQSAARSATPVERVPEWARPYVGRRQISLGDAATILAGLPPAYVGNRSDEEYAEFQEWRKALLDAIGPDNDPTAEISASTWSANQDAEQLLSHSDIRAWCSHRGHVWPIPEPAASQPRTSSVSSELAKRLEAIEADLAQWAQEDPRVADLMSASHAYAELWKESKEEAKNLRAQLAANEGERDEWKLRAYEAIAQAEHLTQLETEARARIKELSTASSRKDQANTPAEKADAGSTGGGITVQLPYITKGLTALFSVMREQWSDYDKNRQPKSAIVARAIDAALGYKQQSSGEPSRNGQSLAALIRPDEIREADLRVTKR
;
A
#
# COMPACT_ATOMS: atom_id res chain seq x y z
N MET A 1 8.24 -13.80 27.42
CA MET A 1 8.87 -15.11 27.69
C MET A 1 8.33 -16.09 26.68
N THR A 2 9.07 -16.32 25.60
CA THR A 2 8.73 -17.30 24.56
C THR A 2 9.09 -18.69 25.08
N SER A 3 8.15 -19.63 25.03
CA SER A 3 8.42 -21.03 25.35
C SER A 3 9.39 -21.57 24.31
N ARG A 4 10.60 -21.95 24.74
CA ARG A 4 11.58 -22.63 23.89
C ARG A 4 10.97 -23.93 23.36
N SER A 5 11.19 -24.20 22.08
CA SER A 5 10.71 -25.44 21.44
C SER A 5 11.38 -26.65 22.09
N ASP A 6 10.75 -27.84 22.01
CA ASP A 6 11.36 -29.08 22.52
C ASP A 6 12.69 -29.39 21.81
N ALA A 7 12.85 -28.95 20.55
CA ALA A 7 14.11 -29.04 19.82
C ALA A 7 15.23 -28.21 20.49
N ASP A 8 14.92 -27.02 20.99
CA ASP A 8 15.90 -26.19 21.74
C ASP A 8 16.28 -26.79 23.09
N ARG A 9 15.42 -27.62 23.67
CA ARG A 9 15.64 -28.22 24.99
C ARG A 9 16.43 -29.51 24.94
N PHE A 10 16.24 -30.31 23.89
CA PHE A 10 16.81 -31.66 23.79
C PHE A 10 17.78 -31.84 22.63
N GLY A 11 17.85 -30.91 21.67
CA GLY A 11 18.79 -30.95 20.55
C GLY A 11 18.39 -31.89 19.40
N PHE A 12 17.18 -32.44 19.42
CA PHE A 12 16.60 -33.30 18.37
C PHE A 12 15.07 -33.25 18.45
N ARG A 13 14.38 -33.55 17.35
CA ARG A 13 12.91 -33.62 17.33
C ARG A 13 12.43 -34.94 17.96
N SER A 14 11.25 -34.92 18.57
CA SER A 14 10.66 -36.10 19.25
C SER A 14 10.45 -37.29 18.29
N GLU A 15 10.20 -36.99 17.02
CA GLU A 15 10.07 -37.95 15.93
C GLU A 15 11.42 -38.56 15.48
N GLU A 16 12.53 -37.86 15.62
CA GLU A 16 13.88 -38.37 15.31
C GLU A 16 14.37 -39.35 16.39
N ILE A 17 13.92 -39.20 17.63
CA ILE A 17 14.26 -40.10 18.73
C ILE A 17 13.83 -41.54 18.43
N TYR A 18 12.66 -41.74 17.83
CA TYR A 18 12.14 -43.09 17.59
C TYR A 18 12.95 -43.80 16.51
N ALA A 19 13.30 -43.09 15.43
CA ALA A 19 14.19 -43.62 14.40
C ALA A 19 15.61 -43.90 14.94
N PHE A 20 16.12 -43.01 15.80
CA PHE A 20 17.43 -43.20 16.44
C PHE A 20 17.45 -44.44 17.36
N LEU A 21 16.41 -44.62 18.18
CA LEU A 21 16.29 -45.78 19.09
C LEU A 21 16.16 -47.09 18.32
N GLU A 22 15.42 -47.11 17.21
CA GLU A 22 15.29 -48.28 16.36
C GLU A 22 16.62 -48.65 15.69
N THR A 23 17.37 -47.65 15.23
CA THR A 23 18.72 -47.83 14.63
C THR A 23 19.71 -48.42 15.64
N HIS A 24 19.53 -48.15 16.93
CA HIS A 24 20.38 -48.67 18.01
C HIS A 24 19.87 -49.98 18.63
N GLY A 25 18.93 -50.66 17.97
CA GLY A 25 18.45 -51.97 18.39
C GLY A 25 17.53 -51.96 19.62
N LEU A 26 17.13 -50.78 20.09
CA LEU A 26 16.12 -50.62 21.14
C LEU A 26 14.74 -50.73 20.51
N LYS A 27 14.29 -51.97 20.30
CA LYS A 27 12.91 -52.25 19.91
C LYS A 27 12.00 -51.96 21.09
N LEU A 28 11.35 -50.80 21.09
CA LEU A 28 10.24 -50.51 21.99
C LEU A 28 9.09 -51.47 21.65
N THR A 29 9.03 -52.62 22.32
CA THR A 29 7.92 -53.59 22.23
C THR A 29 6.68 -52.96 22.84
N GLY A 30 5.98 -52.18 22.03
CA GLY A 30 4.71 -51.56 22.38
C GLY A 30 3.61 -52.60 22.46
N GLN A 31 3.36 -53.15 23.66
CA GLN A 31 2.11 -53.86 23.98
C GLN A 31 0.86 -52.94 23.93
N GLN A 32 1.02 -51.70 23.46
CA GLN A 32 -0.07 -50.80 23.04
C GLN A 32 -0.28 -50.73 21.52
N GLN A 33 0.44 -51.50 20.69
CA GLN A 33 0.25 -51.50 19.23
C GLN A 33 -0.88 -52.42 18.72
N SER A 34 -1.50 -53.26 19.56
CA SER A 34 -2.55 -54.21 19.14
C SER A 34 -3.98 -53.63 19.07
N ALA A 35 -4.13 -52.41 18.58
CA ALA A 35 -5.39 -51.92 18.01
C ALA A 35 -5.20 -51.17 16.67
N ALA A 36 -3.99 -51.20 16.10
CA ALA A 36 -3.74 -50.74 14.73
C ALA A 36 -4.14 -51.84 13.73
N ARG A 37 -5.45 -52.14 13.69
CA ARG A 37 -6.06 -52.72 12.50
C ARG A 37 -5.75 -51.82 11.32
N SER A 38 -5.41 -52.43 10.20
CA SER A 38 -5.30 -51.90 8.85
C SER A 38 -6.59 -51.19 8.40
N ALA A 39 -6.89 -50.06 9.02
CA ALA A 39 -7.65 -49.00 8.39
C ALA A 39 -6.64 -48.27 7.51
N THR A 40 -6.92 -48.18 6.21
CA THR A 40 -6.32 -47.16 5.34
C THR A 40 -6.18 -45.87 6.14
N PRO A 41 -4.99 -45.25 6.22
CA PRO A 41 -4.81 -44.02 6.99
C PRO A 41 -5.80 -43.00 6.47
N VAL A 42 -6.91 -42.85 7.19
CA VAL A 42 -7.90 -41.82 6.92
C VAL A 42 -7.18 -40.54 7.30
N GLU A 43 -6.65 -39.86 6.29
CA GLU A 43 -5.98 -38.58 6.42
C GLU A 43 -6.91 -37.67 7.23
N ARG A 44 -6.54 -37.45 8.51
CA ARG A 44 -7.40 -36.73 9.44
C ARG A 44 -7.32 -35.27 9.06
N VAL A 45 -8.38 -34.78 8.42
CA VAL A 45 -8.60 -33.36 8.18
C VAL A 45 -8.38 -32.60 9.50
N PRO A 46 -7.43 -31.65 9.57
CA PRO A 46 -7.17 -30.90 10.79
C PRO A 46 -8.45 -30.23 11.30
N GLU A 47 -8.63 -30.16 12.63
CA GLU A 47 -9.87 -29.59 13.19
C GLU A 47 -10.09 -28.13 12.78
N TRP A 48 -9.01 -27.37 12.59
CA TRP A 48 -9.06 -25.98 12.12
C TRP A 48 -9.57 -25.84 10.68
N ALA A 49 -9.51 -26.89 9.85
CA ALA A 49 -9.96 -26.84 8.46
C ALA A 49 -11.48 -26.96 8.32
N ARG A 50 -12.18 -27.50 9.34
CA ARG A 50 -13.63 -27.75 9.32
C ARG A 50 -14.47 -26.51 8.96
N PRO A 51 -14.20 -25.29 9.47
CA PRO A 51 -14.95 -24.09 9.11
C PRO A 51 -14.81 -23.64 7.65
N TYR A 52 -13.81 -24.18 6.94
CA TYR A 52 -13.48 -23.80 5.56
C TYR A 52 -13.99 -24.79 4.51
N VAL A 53 -14.29 -26.04 4.88
CA VAL A 53 -14.76 -27.09 3.94
C VAL A 53 -16.01 -26.67 3.15
N GLY A 54 -16.88 -25.82 3.70
CA GLY A 54 -18.09 -25.32 3.03
C GLY A 54 -17.95 -23.97 2.33
N ARG A 55 -16.80 -23.30 2.45
CA ARG A 55 -16.59 -21.98 1.82
C ARG A 55 -16.21 -22.17 0.36
N ARG A 56 -16.68 -21.28 -0.52
CA ARG A 56 -16.28 -21.27 -1.93
C ARG A 56 -14.98 -20.50 -2.15
N GLN A 57 -14.75 -19.50 -1.33
CA GLN A 57 -13.61 -18.60 -1.42
C GLN A 57 -12.93 -18.43 -0.05
N ILE A 58 -11.66 -18.07 -0.10
CA ILE A 58 -10.81 -17.80 1.06
C ILE A 58 -9.93 -16.58 0.78
N SER A 59 -9.55 -15.81 1.80
CA SER A 59 -8.65 -14.69 1.59
C SER A 59 -7.24 -15.17 1.21
N LEU A 60 -6.50 -14.35 0.44
CA LEU A 60 -5.11 -14.61 0.08
C LEU A 60 -4.24 -14.90 1.31
N GLY A 61 -4.37 -14.09 2.37
CA GLY A 61 -3.61 -14.25 3.60
C GLY A 61 -3.93 -15.56 4.33
N ASP A 62 -5.20 -15.95 4.41
CA ASP A 62 -5.59 -17.24 4.99
C ASP A 62 -5.05 -18.39 4.14
N ALA A 63 -5.13 -18.30 2.80
CA ALA A 63 -4.64 -19.33 1.91
C ALA A 63 -3.13 -19.56 2.02
N ALA A 64 -2.34 -18.49 2.04
CA ALA A 64 -0.89 -18.56 2.26
C ALA A 64 -0.55 -19.13 3.65
N THR A 65 -1.29 -18.74 4.68
CA THR A 65 -1.11 -19.25 6.05
C THR A 65 -1.38 -20.76 6.12
N ILE A 66 -2.42 -21.23 5.43
CA ILE A 66 -2.78 -22.64 5.33
C ILE A 66 -1.71 -23.47 4.61
N LEU A 67 -1.14 -22.94 3.52
CA LEU A 67 -0.06 -23.62 2.78
C LEU A 67 1.23 -23.71 3.59
N ALA A 68 1.50 -22.73 4.44
CA ALA A 68 2.58 -22.76 5.43
C ALA A 68 2.31 -23.72 6.61
N GLY A 69 1.23 -24.52 6.57
CA GLY A 69 0.89 -25.47 7.62
C GLY A 69 0.32 -24.84 8.90
N LEU A 70 -0.03 -23.56 8.87
CA LEU A 70 -0.54 -22.82 10.02
C LEU A 70 -2.07 -22.68 9.97
N PRO A 71 -2.74 -22.61 11.14
CA PRO A 71 -4.18 -22.36 11.16
C PRO A 71 -4.47 -20.92 10.70
N PRO A 72 -5.48 -20.71 9.84
CA PRO A 72 -5.92 -19.39 9.46
C PRO A 72 -6.43 -18.61 10.68
N ALA A 73 -6.29 -17.27 10.66
CA ALA A 73 -6.49 -16.40 11.82
C ALA A 73 -5.57 -16.70 13.04
N TYR A 74 -4.37 -17.23 12.83
CA TYR A 74 -3.36 -17.35 13.89
C TYR A 74 -3.06 -16.00 14.55
N VAL A 75 -3.46 -15.83 15.81
CA VAL A 75 -3.29 -14.59 16.60
C VAL A 75 -1.95 -14.57 17.36
N GLY A 76 -1.14 -15.63 17.25
CA GLY A 76 0.17 -15.72 17.90
C GLY A 76 1.25 -14.93 17.15
N ASN A 77 2.34 -14.61 17.85
CA ASN A 77 3.56 -14.19 17.19
C ASN A 77 4.08 -15.37 16.36
N ARG A 78 4.19 -15.19 15.04
CA ARG A 78 4.85 -16.14 14.16
C ARG A 78 6.35 -16.14 14.47
N SER A 79 6.99 -17.30 14.39
CA SER A 79 8.45 -17.33 14.34
C SER A 79 8.95 -16.67 13.05
N ASP A 80 10.21 -16.28 13.01
CA ASP A 80 10.80 -15.71 11.79
C ASP A 80 10.77 -16.72 10.62
N GLU A 81 10.93 -18.01 10.93
CA GLU A 81 10.83 -19.11 9.97
C GLU A 81 9.40 -19.27 9.41
N GLU A 82 8.39 -19.29 10.30
CA GLU A 82 6.98 -19.34 9.92
C GLU A 82 6.56 -18.14 9.08
N TYR A 83 7.09 -16.96 9.40
CA TYR A 83 6.81 -15.74 8.64
C TYR A 83 7.46 -15.78 7.26
N ALA A 84 8.68 -16.30 7.14
CA ALA A 84 9.36 -16.48 5.86
C ALA A 84 8.59 -17.45 4.95
N GLU A 85 8.19 -18.62 5.47
CA GLU A 85 7.42 -19.60 4.70
C GLU A 85 6.06 -19.04 4.26
N PHE A 86 5.37 -18.30 5.13
CA PHE A 86 4.15 -17.58 4.75
C PHE A 86 4.38 -16.60 3.60
N GLN A 87 5.46 -15.81 3.63
CA GLN A 87 5.76 -14.83 2.58
C GLN A 87 6.09 -15.50 1.24
N GLU A 88 6.77 -16.65 1.26
CA GLU A 88 7.04 -17.43 0.05
C GLU A 88 5.74 -17.96 -0.58
N TRP A 89 4.85 -18.54 0.21
CA TRP A 89 3.54 -18.99 -0.28
C TRP A 89 2.66 -17.84 -0.77
N ARG A 90 2.66 -16.73 -0.04
CA ARG A 90 1.93 -15.51 -0.44
C ARG A 90 2.41 -14.99 -1.78
N LYS A 91 3.71 -14.93 -1.99
CA LYS A 91 4.30 -14.50 -3.27
C LYS A 91 3.94 -15.47 -4.39
N ALA A 92 4.04 -16.78 -4.16
CA ALA A 92 3.70 -17.79 -5.16
C ALA A 92 2.22 -17.73 -5.59
N LEU A 93 1.31 -17.46 -4.64
CA LEU A 93 -0.11 -17.25 -4.95
C LEU A 93 -0.35 -15.95 -5.73
N LEU A 94 0.34 -14.85 -5.39
CA LEU A 94 0.24 -13.59 -6.14
C LEU A 94 0.72 -13.75 -7.59
N ASP A 95 1.82 -14.47 -7.80
CA ASP A 95 2.33 -14.77 -9.14
C ASP A 95 1.32 -15.61 -9.96
N ALA A 96 0.57 -16.50 -9.30
CA ALA A 96 -0.44 -17.34 -9.94
C ALA A 96 -1.76 -16.63 -10.28
N ILE A 97 -2.09 -15.57 -9.54
CA ILE A 97 -3.28 -14.73 -9.81
C ILE A 97 -3.04 -13.86 -11.04
N GLY A 98 -1.79 -13.48 -11.31
CA GLY A 98 -1.44 -12.61 -12.43
C GLY A 98 -2.01 -11.18 -12.29
N PRO A 99 -1.65 -10.28 -13.22
CA PRO A 99 -2.27 -8.96 -13.31
C PRO A 99 -3.74 -9.06 -13.77
N ASP A 100 -4.57 -8.08 -13.38
CA ASP A 100 -5.99 -8.05 -13.73
C ASP A 100 -6.22 -8.24 -15.24
N ASN A 101 -6.99 -9.26 -15.61
CA ASN A 101 -7.31 -9.72 -16.97
C ASN A 101 -6.20 -10.49 -17.72
N ASP A 102 -5.17 -10.99 -17.04
CA ASP A 102 -4.24 -11.93 -17.67
C ASP A 102 -4.95 -13.25 -18.01
N PRO A 103 -5.10 -13.62 -19.30
CA PRO A 103 -5.70 -14.90 -19.67
C PRO A 103 -4.85 -16.11 -19.24
N THR A 104 -3.62 -15.89 -18.80
CA THR A 104 -2.72 -16.92 -18.29
C THR A 104 -2.78 -17.12 -16.77
N ALA A 105 -3.58 -16.31 -16.07
CA ALA A 105 -3.80 -16.45 -14.63
C ALA A 105 -4.35 -17.86 -14.30
N GLU A 106 -3.67 -18.57 -13.41
CA GLU A 106 -4.09 -19.91 -12.97
C GLU A 106 -5.15 -19.85 -11.85
N ILE A 107 -5.19 -18.74 -11.10
CA ILE A 107 -6.13 -18.55 -9.97
C ILE A 107 -6.99 -17.31 -10.18
N SER A 108 -8.32 -17.50 -10.17
CA SER A 108 -9.26 -16.37 -10.21
C SER A 108 -9.30 -15.67 -8.85
N ALA A 109 -9.07 -14.35 -8.85
CA ALA A 109 -9.20 -13.50 -7.67
C ALA A 109 -10.34 -12.47 -7.82
N SER A 110 -10.91 -12.02 -6.69
CA SER A 110 -11.77 -10.84 -6.67
C SER A 110 -10.99 -9.57 -6.99
N THR A 111 -11.72 -8.48 -7.30
CA THR A 111 -11.15 -7.15 -7.59
C THR A 111 -10.12 -6.71 -6.54
N TRP A 112 -9.06 -6.07 -7.00
CA TRP A 112 -7.99 -5.52 -6.18
C TRP A 112 -8.50 -4.55 -5.11
N SER A 113 -7.96 -4.68 -3.91
CA SER A 113 -8.22 -3.76 -2.81
C SER A 113 -6.93 -3.33 -2.12
N ALA A 114 -7.01 -2.29 -1.28
CA ALA A 114 -5.87 -1.75 -0.55
C ALA A 114 -5.29 -2.74 0.49
N ASN A 115 -6.06 -3.75 0.89
CA ASN A 115 -5.66 -4.77 1.86
C ASN A 115 -5.75 -6.17 1.22
N GLN A 116 -4.83 -6.45 0.31
CA GLN A 116 -4.79 -7.69 -0.49
C GLN A 116 -4.92 -8.94 0.40
N ASP A 117 -4.24 -8.98 1.54
CA ASP A 117 -4.18 -10.18 2.37
C ASP A 117 -5.54 -10.54 3.00
N ALA A 118 -6.34 -9.53 3.35
CA ALA A 118 -7.63 -9.74 4.03
C ALA A 118 -8.83 -9.76 3.07
N GLU A 119 -8.75 -9.00 1.98
CA GLU A 119 -9.91 -8.71 1.13
C GLU A 119 -9.85 -9.39 -0.24
N GLN A 120 -8.66 -9.82 -0.69
CA GLN A 120 -8.56 -10.55 -1.95
C GLN A 120 -9.03 -11.99 -1.76
N LEU A 121 -10.21 -12.29 -2.29
CA LEU A 121 -10.83 -13.60 -2.20
C LEU A 121 -10.42 -14.47 -3.39
N LEU A 122 -9.93 -15.66 -3.08
CA LEU A 122 -9.46 -16.67 -4.02
C LEU A 122 -10.41 -17.87 -4.01
N SER A 123 -10.66 -18.47 -5.18
CA SER A 123 -11.49 -19.66 -5.29
C SER A 123 -10.77 -20.91 -4.76
N HIS A 124 -11.43 -21.70 -3.90
CA HIS A 124 -10.87 -22.96 -3.43
C HIS A 124 -10.63 -23.98 -4.56
N SER A 125 -11.43 -23.96 -5.62
CA SER A 125 -11.23 -24.84 -6.78
C SER A 125 -9.91 -24.55 -7.47
N ASP A 126 -9.62 -23.26 -7.64
CA ASP A 126 -8.50 -22.78 -8.45
C ASP A 126 -7.19 -22.98 -7.67
N ILE A 127 -7.18 -22.67 -6.37
CA ILE A 127 -6.03 -22.98 -5.50
C ILE A 127 -5.74 -24.48 -5.52
N ARG A 128 -6.77 -25.33 -5.46
CA ARG A 128 -6.59 -26.79 -5.47
C ARG A 128 -6.01 -27.27 -6.81
N ALA A 129 -6.51 -26.75 -7.92
CA ALA A 129 -5.98 -27.05 -9.25
C ALA A 129 -4.51 -26.63 -9.37
N TRP A 130 -4.19 -25.40 -8.92
CA TRP A 130 -2.84 -24.85 -8.88
C TRP A 130 -1.89 -25.69 -8.01
N CYS A 131 -2.31 -26.04 -6.78
CA CYS A 131 -1.53 -26.91 -5.90
C CYS A 131 -1.25 -28.27 -6.54
N SER A 132 -2.29 -28.91 -7.10
CA SER A 132 -2.18 -30.21 -7.77
C SER A 132 -1.21 -30.17 -8.96
N HIS A 133 -1.27 -29.11 -9.77
CA HIS A 133 -0.36 -28.91 -10.89
C HIS A 133 1.11 -28.83 -10.46
N ARG A 134 1.37 -28.28 -9.27
CA ARG A 134 2.73 -28.13 -8.69
C ARG A 134 3.15 -29.25 -7.75
N GLY A 135 2.33 -30.30 -7.60
CA GLY A 135 2.63 -31.43 -6.73
C GLY A 135 2.42 -31.15 -5.24
N HIS A 136 1.65 -30.13 -4.89
CA HIS A 136 1.25 -29.80 -3.52
C HIS A 136 -0.19 -30.27 -3.24
N VAL A 137 -0.47 -30.58 -1.98
CA VAL A 137 -1.82 -30.97 -1.54
C VAL A 137 -2.47 -29.78 -0.83
N TRP A 138 -3.63 -29.35 -1.34
CA TRP A 138 -4.44 -28.36 -0.64
C TRP A 138 -5.14 -29.01 0.57
N PRO A 139 -4.83 -28.61 1.82
CA PRO A 139 -5.21 -29.37 3.01
C PRO A 139 -6.71 -29.29 3.36
N ILE A 140 -7.46 -28.39 2.73
CA ILE A 140 -8.91 -28.32 2.91
C ILE A 140 -9.57 -29.26 1.89
N PRO A 141 -10.25 -30.34 2.35
CA PRO A 141 -10.89 -31.29 1.46
C PRO A 141 -11.95 -30.60 0.61
N GLU A 142 -12.19 -31.13 -0.58
CA GLU A 142 -13.31 -30.69 -1.39
C GLU A 142 -14.60 -30.97 -0.61
N PRO A 143 -15.53 -29.99 -0.49
CA PRO A 143 -16.82 -30.26 0.12
C PRO A 143 -17.41 -31.47 -0.60
N ALA A 144 -17.71 -32.54 0.16
CA ALA A 144 -18.33 -33.75 -0.37
C ALA A 144 -19.47 -33.31 -1.27
N ALA A 145 -19.30 -33.52 -2.58
CA ALA A 145 -20.05 -32.86 -3.63
C ALA A 145 -21.51 -32.84 -3.20
N SER A 146 -21.95 -31.69 -2.71
CA SER A 146 -23.32 -31.55 -2.25
C SER A 146 -24.08 -31.72 -3.54
N GLN A 147 -24.70 -32.89 -3.75
CA GLN A 147 -25.41 -33.23 -4.98
C GLN A 147 -26.08 -31.96 -5.47
N PRO A 148 -25.73 -31.46 -6.67
CA PRO A 148 -26.04 -30.10 -7.05
C PRO A 148 -27.55 -29.94 -7.03
N ARG A 149 -28.08 -29.40 -5.92
CA ARG A 149 -29.48 -29.00 -5.83
C ARG A 149 -29.81 -27.95 -6.90
N THR A 150 -28.78 -27.37 -7.52
CA THR A 150 -28.87 -26.38 -8.59
C THR A 150 -29.03 -26.96 -9.99
N SER A 151 -28.74 -28.22 -10.30
CA SER A 151 -28.95 -28.68 -11.70
C SER A 151 -30.44 -28.82 -12.03
N SER A 152 -31.22 -29.37 -11.08
CA SER A 152 -32.68 -29.43 -11.17
C SER A 152 -33.30 -28.03 -11.07
N VAL A 153 -32.87 -27.20 -10.11
CA VAL A 153 -33.43 -25.85 -9.94
C VAL A 153 -33.06 -24.93 -11.10
N SER A 154 -31.85 -25.01 -11.66
CA SER A 154 -31.46 -24.20 -12.82
C SER A 154 -32.18 -24.63 -14.09
N SER A 155 -32.42 -25.93 -14.29
CA SER A 155 -33.25 -26.43 -15.39
C SER A 155 -34.72 -26.01 -15.22
N GLU A 156 -35.25 -26.06 -14.00
CA GLU A 156 -36.63 -25.68 -13.72
C GLU A 156 -36.84 -24.16 -13.80
N LEU A 157 -35.85 -23.37 -13.41
CA LEU A 157 -35.88 -21.91 -13.52
C LEU A 157 -35.76 -21.46 -14.98
N ALA A 158 -34.94 -22.14 -15.79
CA ALA A 158 -34.90 -21.93 -17.24
C ALA A 158 -36.26 -22.24 -17.90
N LYS A 159 -36.88 -23.37 -17.55
CA LYS A 159 -38.23 -23.71 -18.04
C LYS A 159 -39.30 -22.72 -17.60
N ARG A 160 -39.21 -22.22 -16.36
CA ARG A 160 -40.12 -21.17 -15.86
C ARG A 160 -39.96 -19.86 -16.57
N LEU A 161 -38.73 -19.47 -16.91
CA LEU A 161 -38.47 -18.27 -17.70
C LEU A 161 -39.05 -18.41 -19.11
N GLU A 162 -38.83 -19.54 -19.78
CA GLU A 162 -39.37 -19.80 -21.12
C GLU A 162 -40.91 -19.81 -21.11
N ALA A 163 -41.54 -20.36 -20.07
CA ALA A 163 -43.00 -20.32 -19.90
C ALA A 163 -43.53 -18.89 -19.68
N ILE A 164 -42.85 -18.08 -18.87
CA ILE A 164 -43.23 -16.67 -18.65
C ILE A 164 -43.06 -15.84 -19.94
N GLU A 165 -42.01 -16.10 -20.71
CA GLU A 165 -41.80 -15.45 -22.01
C GLU A 165 -42.90 -15.81 -23.01
N ALA A 166 -43.33 -17.07 -23.04
CA ALA A 166 -44.45 -17.53 -23.87
C ALA A 166 -45.78 -16.88 -23.45
N ASP A 167 -46.07 -16.82 -22.15
CA ASP A 167 -47.27 -16.17 -21.62
C ASP A 167 -47.28 -14.67 -21.97
N LEU A 168 -46.15 -13.98 -21.79
CA LEU A 168 -46.03 -12.56 -22.16
C LEU A 168 -46.24 -12.33 -23.66
N ALA A 169 -45.76 -13.23 -24.52
CA ALA A 169 -45.98 -13.16 -25.96
C ALA A 169 -47.46 -13.33 -26.33
N GLN A 170 -48.18 -14.19 -25.63
CA GLN A 170 -49.63 -14.35 -25.81
C GLN A 170 -50.39 -13.09 -25.39
N TRP A 171 -50.07 -12.52 -24.22
CA TRP A 171 -50.72 -11.29 -23.73
C TRP A 171 -50.47 -10.09 -24.64
N ALA A 172 -49.29 -10.02 -25.29
CA ALA A 172 -48.98 -8.98 -26.27
C ALA A 172 -49.85 -9.05 -27.54
N GLN A 173 -50.43 -10.21 -27.88
CA GLN A 173 -51.38 -10.33 -29.00
C GLN A 173 -52.79 -9.85 -28.62
N GLU A 174 -53.16 -9.98 -27.34
CA GLU A 174 -54.49 -9.65 -26.83
C GLU A 174 -54.65 -8.16 -26.50
N ASP A 175 -53.60 -7.49 -26.03
CA ASP A 175 -53.60 -6.04 -25.72
C ASP A 175 -52.43 -5.31 -26.40
N PRO A 176 -52.69 -4.40 -27.36
CA PRO A 176 -51.63 -3.65 -28.05
C PRO A 176 -50.76 -2.80 -27.10
N ARG A 177 -51.25 -2.44 -25.91
CA ARG A 177 -50.45 -1.71 -24.91
C ARG A 177 -49.32 -2.57 -24.34
N VAL A 178 -49.53 -3.88 -24.24
CA VAL A 178 -48.50 -4.83 -23.79
C VAL A 178 -47.41 -4.96 -24.84
N ALA A 179 -47.77 -4.94 -26.14
CA ALA A 179 -46.79 -4.90 -27.23
C ALA A 179 -45.94 -3.62 -27.19
N ASP A 180 -46.54 -2.46 -26.93
CA ASP A 180 -45.81 -1.20 -26.77
C ASP A 180 -44.86 -1.22 -25.56
N LEU A 181 -45.29 -1.79 -24.43
CA LEU A 181 -44.46 -1.99 -23.23
C LEU A 181 -43.28 -2.95 -23.48
N MET A 182 -43.50 -4.04 -24.20
CA MET A 182 -42.45 -4.99 -24.57
C MET A 182 -41.44 -4.37 -25.53
N SER A 183 -41.91 -3.60 -26.51
CA SER A 183 -41.06 -2.82 -27.42
C SER A 183 -40.20 -1.80 -26.65
N ALA A 184 -40.81 -1.07 -25.70
CA ALA A 184 -40.09 -0.14 -24.82
C ALA A 184 -39.07 -0.85 -23.92
N SER A 185 -39.40 -2.04 -23.39
CA SER A 185 -38.49 -2.86 -22.59
C SER A 185 -37.29 -3.34 -23.41
N HIS A 186 -37.50 -3.80 -24.65
CA HIS A 186 -36.41 -4.16 -25.56
C HIS A 186 -35.53 -2.95 -25.91
N ALA A 187 -36.14 -1.80 -26.23
CA ALA A 187 -35.40 -0.57 -26.49
C ALA A 187 -34.54 -0.17 -25.27
N TYR A 188 -35.09 -0.30 -24.05
CA TYR A 188 -34.34 -0.06 -22.82
C TYR A 188 -33.20 -1.06 -22.62
N ALA A 189 -33.42 -2.34 -22.92
CA ALA A 189 -32.39 -3.38 -22.83
C ALA A 189 -31.23 -3.13 -23.81
N GLU A 190 -31.50 -2.67 -25.03
CA GLU A 190 -30.46 -2.28 -25.99
C GLU A 190 -29.69 -1.03 -25.52
N LEU A 191 -30.39 0.02 -25.05
CA LEU A 191 -29.75 1.19 -24.45
C LEU A 191 -28.86 0.81 -23.25
N TRP A 192 -29.29 -0.15 -22.44
CA TRP A 192 -28.50 -0.65 -21.31
C TRP A 192 -27.24 -1.40 -21.76
N LYS A 193 -27.31 -2.18 -22.85
CA LYS A 193 -26.15 -2.84 -23.45
C LYS A 193 -25.16 -1.81 -23.99
N GLU A 194 -25.64 -0.81 -24.74
CA GLU A 194 -24.82 0.28 -25.27
C GLU A 194 -24.13 1.05 -24.13
N SER A 195 -24.87 1.43 -23.09
CA SER A 195 -24.32 2.11 -21.91
C SER A 195 -23.27 1.25 -21.18
N LYS A 196 -23.47 -0.07 -21.12
CA LYS A 196 -22.49 -0.99 -20.52
C LYS A 196 -21.20 -1.07 -21.33
N GLU A 197 -21.29 -1.11 -22.65
CA GLU A 197 -20.11 -1.08 -23.53
C GLU A 197 -19.41 0.28 -23.49
N GLU A 198 -20.16 1.38 -23.43
CA GLU A 198 -19.58 2.73 -23.25
C GLU A 198 -18.84 2.84 -21.92
N ALA A 199 -19.41 2.35 -20.81
CA ALA A 199 -18.75 2.32 -19.52
C ALA A 199 -17.48 1.45 -19.52
N LYS A 200 -17.49 0.33 -20.25
CA LYS A 200 -16.31 -0.52 -20.44
C LYS A 200 -15.22 0.21 -21.24
N ASN A 201 -15.59 0.90 -22.31
CA ASN A 201 -14.67 1.71 -23.10
C ASN A 201 -14.08 2.88 -22.29
N LEU A 202 -14.89 3.59 -21.52
CA LEU A 202 -14.43 4.66 -20.62
C LEU A 202 -13.46 4.15 -19.56
N ARG A 203 -13.73 2.97 -18.98
CA ARG A 203 -12.78 2.32 -18.05
C ARG A 203 -11.47 1.96 -18.73
N ALA A 204 -11.50 1.42 -19.95
CA ALA A 204 -10.29 1.12 -20.71
C ALA A 204 -9.49 2.39 -21.04
N GLN A 205 -10.16 3.50 -21.38
CA GLN A 205 -9.51 4.80 -21.60
C GLN A 205 -8.87 5.35 -20.34
N LEU A 206 -9.54 5.25 -19.18
CA LEU A 206 -8.97 5.66 -17.90
C LEU A 206 -7.72 4.84 -17.55
N ALA A 207 -7.75 3.53 -17.75
CA ALA A 207 -6.59 2.67 -17.54
C ALA A 207 -5.41 3.02 -18.47
N ALA A 208 -5.68 3.32 -19.75
CA ALA A 208 -4.66 3.78 -20.69
C ALA A 208 -4.01 5.11 -20.25
N ASN A 209 -4.84 6.07 -19.82
CA ASN A 209 -4.35 7.36 -19.32
C ASN A 209 -3.53 7.22 -18.03
N GLU A 210 -3.84 6.24 -17.17
CA GLU A 210 -3.02 5.94 -15.99
C GLU A 210 -1.64 5.42 -16.37
N GLY A 211 -1.55 4.56 -17.38
CA GLY A 211 -0.27 4.10 -17.94
C GLY A 211 0.57 5.26 -18.47
N GLU A 212 -0.03 6.17 -19.26
CA GLU A 212 0.66 7.37 -19.72
C GLU A 212 1.14 8.23 -18.54
N ARG A 213 0.30 8.44 -17.53
CA ARG A 213 0.67 9.22 -16.34
C ARG A 213 1.89 8.63 -15.63
N ASP A 214 2.00 7.31 -15.56
CA ASP A 214 3.13 6.66 -14.91
C ASP A 214 4.41 6.74 -15.75
N GLU A 215 4.33 6.69 -17.08
CA GLU A 215 5.47 7.02 -17.96
C GLU A 215 5.95 8.47 -17.77
N TRP A 216 5.01 9.42 -17.68
CA TRP A 216 5.34 10.83 -17.43
C TRP A 216 6.04 11.02 -16.08
N LYS A 217 5.61 10.31 -15.03
CA LYS A 217 6.30 10.31 -13.73
C LYS A 217 7.72 9.77 -13.86
N LEU A 218 7.92 8.66 -14.57
CA LEU A 218 9.27 8.08 -14.76
C LEU A 218 10.20 9.07 -15.47
N ARG A 219 9.73 9.70 -16.56
CA ARG A 219 10.49 10.75 -17.26
C ARG A 219 10.79 11.95 -16.37
N ALA A 220 9.86 12.34 -15.50
CA ALA A 220 10.08 13.43 -14.55
C ALA A 220 11.17 13.07 -13.53
N TYR A 221 11.18 11.84 -13.00
CA TYR A 221 12.24 11.36 -12.10
C TYR A 221 13.60 11.32 -12.79
N GLU A 222 13.67 10.84 -14.03
CA GLU A 222 14.91 10.86 -14.82
C GLU A 222 15.41 12.28 -15.06
N ALA A 223 14.52 13.22 -15.40
CA ALA A 223 14.87 14.62 -15.60
C ALA A 223 15.39 15.28 -14.30
N ILE A 224 14.81 14.94 -13.15
CA ILE A 224 15.29 15.41 -11.84
C ILE A 224 16.70 14.86 -11.57
N ALA A 225 16.92 13.56 -11.76
CA ALA A 225 18.24 12.94 -11.56
C ALA A 225 19.33 13.53 -12.47
N GLN A 226 18.98 13.85 -13.73
CA GLN A 226 19.88 14.54 -14.65
C GLN A 226 20.22 15.96 -14.18
N ALA A 227 19.23 16.70 -13.66
CA ALA A 227 19.44 18.05 -13.14
C ALA A 227 20.34 18.05 -11.89
N GLU A 228 20.17 17.08 -10.99
CA GLU A 228 21.04 16.89 -9.82
C GLU A 228 22.48 16.60 -10.24
N HIS A 229 22.69 15.70 -11.21
CA HIS A 229 24.02 15.39 -11.75
C HIS A 229 24.69 16.62 -12.39
N LEU A 230 23.95 17.42 -13.18
CA LEU A 230 24.47 18.68 -13.73
C LEU A 230 24.84 19.68 -12.63
N THR A 231 24.01 19.79 -11.59
CA THR A 231 24.29 20.66 -10.44
C THR A 231 25.58 20.22 -9.73
N GLN A 232 25.79 18.91 -9.55
CA GLN A 232 27.02 18.38 -8.99
C GLN A 232 28.25 18.77 -9.85
N LEU A 233 28.18 18.56 -11.16
CA LEU A 233 29.26 18.96 -12.08
C LEU A 233 29.56 20.47 -12.02
N GLU A 234 28.53 21.32 -11.92
CA GLU A 234 28.73 22.75 -11.74
C GLU A 234 29.43 23.09 -10.42
N THR A 235 29.05 22.42 -9.31
CA THR A 235 29.72 22.62 -8.03
C THR A 235 31.18 22.20 -8.05
N GLU A 236 31.50 21.07 -8.70
CA GLU A 236 32.87 20.60 -8.89
C GLU A 236 33.68 21.56 -9.77
N ALA A 237 33.11 22.03 -10.89
CA ALA A 237 33.76 23.01 -11.76
C ALA A 237 34.03 24.34 -11.01
N ARG A 238 33.08 24.83 -10.22
CA ARG A 238 33.24 26.03 -9.38
C ARG A 238 34.35 25.84 -8.33
N ALA A 239 34.40 24.67 -7.67
CA ALA A 239 35.47 24.35 -6.74
C ALA A 239 36.84 24.35 -7.44
N ARG A 240 36.93 23.78 -8.64
CA ARG A 240 38.16 23.74 -9.43
C ARG A 240 38.65 25.12 -9.85
N ILE A 241 37.74 26.01 -10.26
CA ILE A 241 38.08 27.41 -10.58
C ILE A 241 38.64 28.12 -9.35
N LYS A 242 38.06 27.89 -8.17
CA LYS A 242 38.55 28.46 -6.90
C LYS A 242 39.95 27.94 -6.53
N GLU A 243 40.20 26.64 -6.72
CA GLU A 243 41.55 26.08 -6.52
C GLU A 243 42.59 26.74 -7.44
N LEU A 244 42.27 26.85 -8.73
CA LEU A 244 43.16 27.47 -9.71
C LEU A 244 43.40 28.97 -9.41
N SER A 245 42.38 29.71 -8.97
CA SER A 245 42.56 31.12 -8.60
C SER A 245 43.44 31.29 -7.37
N THR A 246 43.29 30.44 -6.34
CA THR A 246 44.16 30.47 -5.16
C THR A 246 45.59 30.05 -5.48
N ALA A 247 45.80 29.09 -6.39
CA ALA A 247 47.12 28.71 -6.87
C ALA A 247 47.81 29.83 -7.66
N SER A 248 47.04 30.61 -8.44
CA SER A 248 47.56 31.78 -9.18
C SER A 248 47.94 32.91 -8.22
N SER A 249 47.06 33.29 -7.28
CA SER A 249 47.37 34.31 -6.26
C SER A 249 48.58 33.97 -5.40
N ARG A 250 48.86 32.68 -5.12
CA ARG A 250 50.08 32.27 -4.42
C ARG A 250 51.36 32.51 -5.22
N LYS A 251 51.31 32.46 -6.56
CA LYS A 251 52.46 32.80 -7.41
C LYS A 251 52.68 34.31 -7.49
N ASP A 252 51.61 35.09 -7.44
CA ASP A 252 51.68 36.56 -7.52
C ASP A 252 52.05 37.21 -6.18
N GLN A 253 51.66 36.64 -5.03
CA GLN A 253 52.02 37.14 -3.68
C GLN A 253 53.50 36.98 -3.30
N ALA A 254 54.34 36.32 -4.12
CA ALA A 254 55.80 36.32 -3.93
C ALA A 254 56.45 37.65 -4.38
N ASN A 255 55.71 38.53 -5.05
CA ASN A 255 56.14 39.86 -5.43
C ASN A 255 55.03 40.86 -5.09
N THR A 256 55.11 41.56 -3.96
CA THR A 256 54.69 42.97 -3.74
C THR A 256 54.49 43.23 -2.23
N PRO A 257 55.03 44.34 -1.66
CA PRO A 257 54.87 44.71 -0.26
C PRO A 257 53.47 45.23 0.08
N ALA A 258 53.08 44.96 1.32
CA ALA A 258 51.79 45.24 1.93
C ALA A 258 51.37 46.72 1.96
N GLU A 259 50.11 46.98 1.60
CA GLU A 259 49.39 48.20 1.93
C GLU A 259 48.11 47.87 2.70
N LYS A 260 47.97 48.50 3.88
CA LYS A 260 46.87 48.38 4.83
C LYS A 260 45.72 49.30 4.41
N ALA A 261 44.48 48.82 4.54
CA ALA A 261 43.24 49.58 4.78
C ALA A 261 42.05 48.62 4.56
N ASP A 262 40.90 48.69 5.21
CA ASP A 262 40.37 49.51 6.30
C ASP A 262 39.04 48.83 6.71
N ALA A 263 38.67 48.97 7.98
CA ALA A 263 37.48 48.39 8.57
C ALA A 263 36.27 49.30 8.35
N GLY A 264 35.21 48.78 7.73
CA GLY A 264 33.99 49.56 7.49
C GLY A 264 32.79 48.70 7.12
N SER A 265 32.42 47.74 7.97
CA SER A 265 31.19 46.95 7.80
C SER A 265 29.98 47.74 8.33
N THR A 266 29.53 48.73 7.56
CA THR A 266 28.18 49.29 7.70
C THR A 266 27.18 48.32 7.07
N GLY A 267 26.15 47.94 7.83
CA GLY A 267 25.16 46.93 7.47
C GLY A 267 24.51 47.19 6.11
N GLY A 268 24.88 46.36 5.13
CA GLY A 268 24.26 46.35 3.81
C GLY A 268 22.86 45.77 3.87
N GLY A 269 21.87 46.61 4.12
CA GLY A 269 20.47 46.24 3.93
C GLY A 269 20.16 46.08 2.44
N ILE A 270 19.47 44.99 2.07
CA ILE A 270 18.94 44.79 0.72
C ILE A 270 17.53 45.38 0.68
N THR A 271 17.31 46.38 -0.17
CA THR A 271 15.97 46.91 -0.44
C THR A 271 15.30 46.08 -1.53
N VAL A 272 14.32 45.28 -1.16
CA VAL A 272 13.48 44.51 -2.12
C VAL A 272 12.21 45.32 -2.41
N GLN A 273 12.01 45.71 -3.67
CA GLN A 273 10.75 46.29 -4.13
C GLN A 273 9.84 45.18 -4.66
N LEU A 274 8.66 45.01 -4.06
CA LEU A 274 7.63 44.09 -4.52
C LEU A 274 6.57 44.87 -5.32
N PRO A 275 6.23 44.46 -6.56
CA PRO A 275 5.30 45.19 -7.42
C PRO A 275 3.86 45.22 -6.87
N TYR A 276 3.50 44.25 -6.02
CA TYR A 276 2.21 44.19 -5.34
C TYR A 276 2.41 43.81 -3.88
N ILE A 277 2.20 44.77 -2.97
CA ILE A 277 2.17 44.51 -1.53
C ILE A 277 0.74 44.57 -1.03
N THR A 278 0.22 43.42 -0.58
CA THR A 278 -1.11 43.36 0.03
C THR A 278 -1.03 43.83 1.48
N LYS A 279 -2.14 44.29 2.04
CA LYS A 279 -2.22 44.65 3.48
C LYS A 279 -1.76 43.50 4.38
N GLY A 280 -2.05 42.26 3.97
CA GLY A 280 -1.62 41.06 4.69
C GLY A 280 -0.10 40.87 4.69
N LEU A 281 0.57 41.04 3.54
CA LEU A 281 2.02 40.96 3.44
C LEU A 281 2.71 42.09 4.20
N THR A 282 2.18 43.32 4.14
CA THR A 282 2.71 44.45 4.92
C THR A 282 2.67 44.15 6.42
N ALA A 283 1.54 43.64 6.92
CA ALA A 283 1.38 43.24 8.31
C ALA A 283 2.38 42.12 8.70
N LEU A 284 2.52 41.11 7.83
CA LEU A 284 3.44 40.00 8.07
C LEU A 284 4.90 40.46 8.12
N PHE A 285 5.34 41.33 7.20
CA PHE A 285 6.70 41.89 7.23
C PHE A 285 6.95 42.77 8.45
N SER A 286 5.94 43.50 8.92
CA SER A 286 6.05 44.29 10.16
C SER A 286 6.30 43.38 11.36
N VAL A 287 5.50 42.31 11.51
CA VAL A 287 5.68 41.33 12.61
C VAL A 287 7.01 40.60 12.47
N MET A 288 7.40 40.25 11.24
CA MET A 288 8.70 39.60 10.99
C MET A 288 9.85 40.50 11.43
N ARG A 289 9.81 41.79 11.07
CA ARG A 289 10.84 42.75 11.49
C ARG A 289 10.84 42.94 13.01
N GLU A 290 9.69 43.09 13.64
CA GLU A 290 9.60 43.32 15.10
C GLU A 290 10.07 42.11 15.92
N GLN A 291 9.73 40.89 15.49
CA GLN A 291 10.02 39.68 16.26
C GLN A 291 11.38 39.06 15.93
N TRP A 292 11.96 39.38 14.76
CA TRP A 292 13.18 38.72 14.26
C TRP A 292 14.32 39.69 13.87
N SER A 293 14.17 41.01 14.02
CA SER A 293 15.26 41.97 13.76
C SER A 293 16.51 41.66 14.59
N ASP A 294 16.30 41.27 15.84
CA ASP A 294 17.36 40.97 16.81
C ASP A 294 17.47 39.45 17.04
N TYR A 295 17.33 38.68 15.96
CA TYR A 295 17.39 37.23 16.03
C TYR A 295 18.72 36.76 16.64
N ASP A 296 18.62 36.20 17.84
CA ASP A 296 19.70 35.49 18.52
C ASP A 296 19.31 34.01 18.59
N LYS A 297 20.21 33.13 18.11
CA LYS A 297 20.04 31.68 18.15
C LYS A 297 19.70 31.16 19.56
N ASN A 298 20.17 31.85 20.60
CA ASN A 298 19.94 31.50 22.01
C ASN A 298 18.66 32.12 22.61
N ARG A 299 18.02 33.08 21.94
CA ARG A 299 16.83 33.79 22.42
C ARG A 299 15.75 33.87 21.34
N GLN A 300 15.29 32.70 20.92
CA GLN A 300 14.28 32.60 19.88
C GLN A 300 12.91 33.05 20.39
N PRO A 301 12.15 33.87 19.64
CA PRO A 301 10.79 34.22 20.01
C PRO A 301 9.90 32.97 20.01
N LYS A 302 9.06 32.82 21.04
CA LYS A 302 8.12 31.69 21.12
C LYS A 302 7.12 31.79 19.97
N SER A 303 6.87 30.70 19.25
CA SER A 303 5.93 30.66 18.11
C SER A 303 4.53 31.16 18.46
N ALA A 304 4.05 30.89 19.68
CA ALA A 304 2.75 31.37 20.15
C ALA A 304 2.69 32.91 20.28
N ILE A 305 3.80 33.57 20.61
CA ILE A 305 3.88 35.04 20.69
C ILE A 305 3.82 35.63 19.27
N VAL A 306 4.60 35.08 18.35
CA VAL A 306 4.61 35.48 16.94
C VAL A 306 3.23 35.29 16.31
N ALA A 307 2.58 34.14 16.54
CA ALA A 307 1.23 33.89 16.03
C ALA A 307 0.18 34.87 16.56
N ARG A 308 0.25 35.28 17.84
CA ARG A 308 -0.65 36.32 18.39
C ARG A 308 -0.39 37.69 17.79
N ALA A 309 0.86 38.04 17.53
CA ALA A 309 1.20 39.28 16.85
C ALA A 309 0.63 39.31 15.43
N ILE A 310 0.69 38.18 14.72
CA ILE A 310 0.06 38.01 13.39
C ILE A 310 -1.47 38.13 13.49
N ASP A 311 -2.09 37.46 14.45
CA ASP A 311 -3.55 37.54 14.66
C ASP A 311 -4.00 38.98 14.93
N ALA A 312 -3.27 39.71 15.77
CA ALA A 312 -3.55 41.11 16.08
C ALA A 312 -3.38 42.01 14.85
N ALA A 313 -2.34 41.79 14.06
CA ALA A 313 -2.06 42.58 12.86
C ALA A 313 -3.05 42.32 11.71
N LEU A 314 -3.59 41.09 11.61
CA LEU A 314 -4.51 40.68 10.55
C LEU A 314 -5.98 40.63 10.97
N GLY A 315 -6.28 40.86 12.26
CA GLY A 315 -7.64 40.81 12.80
C GLY A 315 -8.22 39.39 12.91
N TYR A 316 -7.37 38.36 13.06
CA TYR A 316 -7.86 37.00 13.28
C TYR A 316 -8.32 36.82 14.73
N LYS A 317 -9.42 36.09 14.90
CA LYS A 317 -9.93 35.74 16.23
C LYS A 317 -9.14 34.57 16.82
N GLN A 318 -8.78 34.69 18.09
CA GLN A 318 -8.19 33.60 18.85
C GLN A 318 -9.16 32.43 18.94
N GLN A 319 -8.61 31.23 19.17
CA GLN A 319 -9.41 30.04 19.41
C GLN A 319 -10.11 30.16 20.78
N SER A 320 -11.20 29.42 20.97
CA SER A 320 -11.92 29.37 22.25
C SER A 320 -11.05 28.88 23.42
N SER A 321 -9.97 28.16 23.13
CA SER A 321 -8.96 27.70 24.09
C SER A 321 -8.01 28.80 24.58
N GLY A 322 -8.05 30.01 24.01
CA GLY A 322 -7.06 31.07 24.26
C GLY A 322 -5.76 30.89 23.46
N GLU A 323 -5.71 29.88 22.58
CA GLU A 323 -4.61 29.71 21.65
C GLU A 323 -4.71 30.66 20.44
N PRO A 324 -3.57 30.98 19.79
CA PRO A 324 -3.58 31.75 18.55
C PRO A 324 -4.40 31.03 17.47
N SER A 325 -4.97 31.80 16.54
CA SER A 325 -5.74 31.25 15.43
C SER A 325 -4.92 30.25 14.61
N ARG A 326 -5.55 29.24 14.01
CA ARG A 326 -4.85 28.27 13.16
C ARG A 326 -4.08 28.95 12.02
N ASN A 327 -4.63 30.03 11.45
CA ASN A 327 -3.98 30.80 10.40
C ASN A 327 -2.74 31.54 10.93
N GLY A 328 -2.83 32.16 12.11
CA GLY A 328 -1.70 32.80 12.76
C GLY A 328 -0.58 31.81 13.10
N GLN A 329 -0.92 30.59 13.52
CA GLN A 329 0.05 29.53 13.77
C GLN A 329 0.78 29.09 12.49
N SER A 330 0.03 28.88 11.39
CA SER A 330 0.61 28.50 10.09
C SER A 330 1.53 29.60 9.54
N LEU A 331 1.12 30.87 9.63
CA LEU A 331 1.94 32.00 9.18
C LEU A 331 3.18 32.20 10.05
N ALA A 332 3.07 32.01 11.37
CA ALA A 332 4.21 32.07 12.28
C ALA A 332 5.25 30.97 11.99
N ALA A 333 4.80 29.79 11.54
CA ALA A 333 5.70 28.73 11.10
C ALA A 333 6.40 29.06 9.77
N LEU A 334 5.71 29.77 8.87
CA LEU A 334 6.24 30.15 7.55
C LEU A 334 7.35 31.21 7.62
N ILE A 335 7.27 32.16 8.56
CA ILE A 335 8.26 33.24 8.71
C ILE A 335 9.44 32.88 9.62
N ARG A 336 9.50 31.64 10.11
CA ARG A 336 10.61 31.17 10.97
C ARG A 336 11.86 30.96 10.10
N PRO A 337 13.06 31.35 10.56
CA PRO A 337 14.32 31.01 9.88
C PRO A 337 14.46 29.51 9.63
N ASP A 338 14.96 29.15 8.46
CA ASP A 338 15.04 27.76 8.00
C ASP A 338 15.90 26.90 8.93
N GLU A 339 16.96 27.46 9.50
CA GLU A 339 17.85 26.75 10.42
C GLU A 339 17.13 26.25 11.69
N ILE A 340 16.08 26.95 12.12
CA ILE A 340 15.24 26.55 13.26
C ILE A 340 14.18 25.55 12.81
N ARG A 341 13.65 25.71 11.60
CA ARG A 341 12.65 24.80 11.02
C ARG A 341 13.23 23.41 10.80
N GLU A 342 14.47 23.33 10.32
CA GLU A 342 15.19 22.08 10.08
C GLU A 342 15.60 21.37 11.39
N ALA A 343 15.92 22.13 12.44
CA ALA A 343 16.23 21.59 13.76
C ALA A 343 14.99 21.05 14.53
N ASP A 344 13.78 21.39 14.09
CA ASP A 344 12.52 20.92 14.69
C ASP A 344 12.21 19.50 14.21
N LEU A 345 12.58 18.50 15.03
CA LEU A 345 12.42 17.04 14.77
C LEU A 345 10.98 16.57 14.45
N ARG A 346 9.99 17.46 14.55
CA ARG A 346 8.60 17.18 14.19
C ARG A 346 8.36 17.28 12.67
N VAL A 347 9.18 18.03 11.95
CA VAL A 347 9.07 18.19 10.49
C VAL A 347 9.67 16.99 9.77
N THR A 348 10.71 16.37 10.31
CA THR A 348 11.40 15.19 9.75
C THR A 348 10.63 13.86 9.87
N LYS A 349 9.44 13.86 10.48
CA LYS A 349 8.57 12.67 10.65
C LYS A 349 7.29 12.69 9.81
N ARG A 350 7.13 13.65 8.92
CA ARG A 350 6.11 13.66 7.86
C ARG A 350 6.78 13.40 6.53
#